data_AF-A0A967F144-F1
#
_entry.id   AF-A0A967F144-F1
#
_cell.length_a   1.000
_cell.length_b   1.000
_cell.length_c   1.000
_cell.angle_alpha   90.00
_cell.angle_beta   90.00
_cell.angle_gamma   90.00
#
_symmetry.space_group_name_H-M   'P 1'
#
loop_
_entity.id
_entity.type
_entity.pdbx_description
1 polymer ?
#
loop_
_entity_poly.entity_id
_entity_poly.type
_entity_poly.pdbx_seq_one_letter_code
_entity_poly.pdbx_strand_id
1 'polypeptide(L)'
;MKRYAILADGRRFDDRTASAAGTEAIKRLPDAGSLADGIGNHGIGFQIIHFAEVAVVSPVFYWQWGSVLANIGQMRAKWEAPTEFGNGVKEVVGCIWEMDVVSFEINAWKTTLLNDVGTPAERLATYLEQRFG
;
A
#
# COMPACT_ATOMS: atom_id res chain seq x y z
N MET A 1 -5.44 -4.99 -4.53
CA MET A 1 -4.65 -4.03 -3.71
C MET A 1 -5.53 -3.44 -2.62
N LYS A 2 -5.15 -3.57 -1.34
CA LYS A 2 -5.83 -2.89 -0.21
C LYS A 2 -5.50 -1.39 -0.24
N ARG A 3 -6.39 -0.54 0.26
CA ARG A 3 -6.16 0.91 0.29
C ARG A 3 -6.49 1.50 1.66
N TYR A 4 -5.63 2.39 2.10
CA TYR A 4 -5.74 3.14 3.35
C TYR A 4 -5.75 4.63 3.07
N ALA A 5 -6.52 5.37 3.85
CA ALA A 5 -6.51 6.82 3.82
C ALA A 5 -6.07 7.35 5.18
N ILE A 6 -5.13 8.29 5.18
CA ILE A 6 -4.70 9.02 6.38
C ILE A 6 -4.99 10.49 6.14
N LEU A 7 -5.63 11.16 7.10
CA LEU A 7 -6.02 12.56 7.00
C LEU A 7 -5.27 13.33 8.09
N ALA A 8 -4.45 14.31 7.71
CA ALA A 8 -3.94 15.30 8.65
C ALA A 8 -5.09 16.17 9.18
N ASP A 9 -4.87 16.86 10.29
CA ASP A 9 -5.89 17.73 10.88
C ASP A 9 -6.40 18.78 9.87
N GLY A 10 -7.72 19.00 9.88
CA GLY A 10 -8.42 19.87 8.93
C GLY A 10 -8.46 19.39 7.47
N ARG A 11 -7.82 18.27 7.11
CA ARG A 11 -7.93 17.67 5.77
C ARG A 11 -9.16 16.78 5.68
N ARG A 12 -9.68 16.67 4.46
CA ARG A 12 -10.82 15.81 4.13
C ARG A 12 -10.41 14.83 3.05
N PHE A 13 -11.01 13.66 3.12
CA PHE A 13 -10.92 12.69 2.04
C PHE A 13 -11.54 13.26 0.77
N ASP A 14 -10.86 13.03 -0.36
CA ASP A 14 -11.34 13.37 -1.69
C ASP A 14 -11.23 12.15 -2.61
N ASP A 15 -12.38 11.67 -3.07
CA ASP A 15 -12.51 10.51 -3.96
C ASP A 15 -11.72 10.68 -5.27
N ARG A 16 -11.70 11.91 -5.81
CA ARG A 16 -11.03 12.17 -7.09
C ARG A 16 -9.53 12.03 -6.95
N THR A 17 -8.97 12.64 -5.90
CA THR A 17 -7.56 12.50 -5.54
C THR A 17 -7.20 11.04 -5.24
N ALA A 18 -8.01 10.33 -4.46
CA ALA A 18 -7.76 8.94 -4.13
C ALA A 18 -7.78 8.03 -5.38
N SER A 19 -8.72 8.28 -6.30
CA SER A 19 -8.83 7.56 -7.57
C SER A 19 -7.63 7.84 -8.49
N ALA A 20 -7.15 9.09 -8.53
CA ALA A 20 -5.97 9.46 -9.29
C ALA A 20 -4.71 8.76 -8.73
N ALA A 21 -4.54 8.76 -7.41
CA ALA A 21 -3.47 8.02 -6.74
C ALA A 21 -3.52 6.52 -7.06
N GLY A 22 -4.71 5.92 -7.03
CA GLY A 22 -4.92 4.51 -7.36
C GLY A 22 -4.58 4.19 -8.82
N THR A 23 -4.96 5.07 -9.74
CA THR A 23 -4.65 4.92 -11.17
C THR A 23 -3.15 4.99 -11.40
N GLU A 24 -2.46 5.95 -10.76
CA GLU A 24 -1.01 6.09 -10.91
C GLU A 24 -0.25 4.91 -10.28
N ALA A 25 -0.69 4.40 -9.14
CA ALA A 25 -0.11 3.20 -8.53
C ALA A 25 -0.14 2.00 -9.48
N ILE A 26 -1.28 1.73 -10.11
CA ILE A 26 -1.44 0.59 -11.02
C ILE A 26 -0.52 0.70 -12.24
N LYS A 27 -0.26 1.90 -12.76
CA LYS A 27 0.68 2.09 -13.88
C LYS A 27 2.14 1.78 -13.52
N ARG A 28 2.51 1.98 -12.25
CA ARG A 28 3.90 1.87 -11.77
C ARG A 28 4.22 0.52 -11.15
N LEU A 29 3.21 -0.17 -10.65
CA LEU A 29 3.36 -1.52 -10.12
C LEU A 29 3.83 -2.47 -11.23
N PRO A 30 4.66 -3.47 -10.88
CA PRO A 30 4.90 -4.57 -11.79
C PRO A 30 3.60 -5.35 -12.03
N ASP A 31 3.56 -6.10 -13.13
CA ASP A 31 2.45 -7.01 -13.39
C ASP A 31 2.23 -7.96 -12.19
N ALA A 32 0.97 -8.20 -11.88
CA ALA A 32 0.61 -9.09 -10.79
C ALA A 32 1.06 -10.52 -11.13
N GLY A 33 1.81 -11.14 -10.21
CA GLY A 33 2.15 -12.56 -10.31
C GLY A 33 1.11 -13.44 -9.61
N SER A 34 1.57 -14.55 -9.03
CA SER A 34 0.72 -15.59 -8.47
C SER A 34 1.16 -15.99 -7.09
N LEU A 35 0.21 -16.18 -6.17
CA LEU A 35 0.46 -16.76 -4.85
C LEU A 35 1.04 -18.18 -4.89
N ALA A 36 0.84 -18.91 -5.98
CA ALA A 36 1.40 -20.25 -6.15
C ALA A 36 2.88 -20.22 -6.54
N ASP A 37 3.40 -19.05 -6.94
CA ASP A 37 4.80 -18.87 -7.31
C ASP A 37 5.61 -18.45 -6.08
N GLY A 38 6.37 -19.39 -5.51
CA GLY A 38 7.17 -19.15 -4.31
C GLY A 38 8.33 -18.16 -4.49
N ILE A 39 8.72 -17.85 -5.73
CA ILE A 39 9.84 -16.96 -6.07
C ILE A 39 9.41 -15.73 -6.88
N GLY A 40 8.11 -15.61 -7.18
CA GLY A 40 7.52 -14.51 -7.95
C GLY A 40 6.71 -13.53 -7.11
N ASN A 41 6.34 -12.41 -7.73
CA ASN A 41 5.41 -11.42 -7.16
C ASN A 41 4.09 -12.10 -6.77
N HIS A 42 3.59 -11.89 -5.55
CA HIS A 42 2.35 -12.53 -5.09
C HIS A 42 1.08 -11.87 -5.65
N GLY A 43 1.20 -10.76 -6.39
CA GLY A 43 0.06 -10.01 -6.93
C GLY A 43 -0.77 -9.30 -5.85
N ILE A 44 -0.24 -9.24 -4.63
CA ILE A 44 -0.90 -8.66 -3.46
C ILE A 44 -0.08 -7.48 -2.98
N GLY A 45 -0.77 -6.39 -2.69
CA GLY A 45 -0.15 -5.18 -2.18
C GLY A 45 -1.18 -4.25 -1.54
N PHE A 46 -0.66 -3.17 -0.99
CA PHE A 46 -1.45 -2.14 -0.36
C PHE A 46 -0.90 -0.76 -0.70
N GLN A 47 -1.80 0.22 -0.72
CA GLN A 47 -1.49 1.61 -0.97
C GLN A 47 -1.99 2.44 0.21
N ILE A 48 -1.20 3.42 0.61
CA ILE A 48 -1.62 4.44 1.57
C ILE A 48 -1.84 5.73 0.77
N ILE A 49 -2.89 6.48 1.08
CA ILE A 49 -3.19 7.79 0.50
C ILE A 49 -3.29 8.76 1.67
N HIS A 50 -2.20 9.46 1.91
CA HIS A 50 -2.05 10.37 3.02
C HIS A 50 -2.29 11.80 2.53
N PHE A 51 -3.42 12.36 2.92
CA PHE A 51 -3.76 13.77 2.79
C PHE A 51 -3.01 14.55 3.88
N ALA A 52 -1.70 14.71 3.70
CA ALA A 52 -0.79 15.29 4.67
C ALA A 52 -0.86 16.83 4.68
N GLU A 53 -0.20 17.47 5.64
CA GLU A 53 -0.23 18.92 5.80
C GLU A 53 0.22 19.67 4.52
N VAL A 54 1.28 19.21 3.87
CA VAL A 54 1.94 19.94 2.77
C VAL A 54 1.70 19.37 1.38
N ALA A 55 1.14 18.16 1.27
CA ALA A 55 0.88 17.48 0.01
C ALA A 55 -0.01 16.26 0.21
N VAL A 56 -0.44 15.66 -0.89
CA VAL A 56 -0.96 14.29 -0.88
C VAL A 56 0.18 13.35 -1.20
N VAL A 57 0.42 12.40 -0.29
CA VAL A 57 1.49 11.41 -0.39
C VAL A 57 0.86 10.04 -0.57
N SER A 58 1.42 9.21 -1.44
CA SER A 58 0.90 7.87 -1.65
C SER A 58 2.01 6.83 -1.83
N PRO A 59 2.52 6.27 -0.73
CA PRO A 59 3.42 5.13 -0.82
C PRO A 59 2.62 3.87 -1.18
N VAL A 60 3.24 3.02 -1.99
CA VAL A 60 2.63 1.80 -2.52
C VAL A 60 3.59 0.64 -2.29
N PHE A 61 3.07 -0.41 -1.69
CA PHE A 61 3.82 -1.59 -1.29
C PHE A 61 3.20 -2.85 -1.87
N TYR A 62 4.02 -3.86 -2.13
CA TYR A 62 3.56 -5.14 -2.63
C TYR A 62 4.47 -6.28 -2.15
N TRP A 63 3.90 -7.47 -2.01
CA TRP A 63 4.60 -8.66 -1.56
C TRP A 63 5.32 -9.31 -2.76
N GLN A 64 6.61 -9.01 -2.88
CA GLN A 64 7.43 -9.50 -4.00
C GLN A 64 7.74 -10.99 -3.86
N TRP A 65 7.94 -11.47 -2.63
CA TRP A 65 8.16 -12.89 -2.28
C TRP A 65 7.54 -13.18 -0.92
N GLY A 66 7.63 -14.43 -0.43
CA GLY A 66 7.02 -14.86 0.83
C GLY A 66 7.27 -13.92 2.01
N SER A 67 8.52 -13.52 2.24
CA SER A 67 8.90 -12.65 3.37
C SER A 67 9.42 -11.27 2.96
N VAL A 68 9.23 -10.87 1.69
CA VAL A 68 9.80 -9.63 1.15
C VAL A 68 8.71 -8.65 0.74
N LEU A 69 8.67 -7.54 1.47
CA LEU A 69 7.87 -6.37 1.15
C LEU A 69 8.69 -5.43 0.24
N ALA A 70 8.21 -5.21 -0.96
CA ALA A 70 8.77 -4.24 -1.90
C ALA A 70 7.90 -2.97 -1.94
N ASN A 71 8.47 -1.89 -2.46
CA ASN A 71 7.75 -0.64 -2.73
C ASN A 71 8.17 -0.09 -4.10
N ILE A 72 7.29 0.70 -4.72
CA ILE A 72 7.57 1.42 -5.98
C ILE A 72 8.02 2.88 -5.74
N GLY A 73 8.48 3.17 -4.53
CA GLY A 73 8.74 4.51 -4.03
C GLY A 73 7.48 5.23 -3.53
N GLN A 74 7.71 6.41 -2.96
CA GLN A 74 6.65 7.30 -2.52
C GLN A 74 6.14 8.12 -3.72
N MET A 75 4.84 8.08 -4.02
CA MET A 75 4.24 9.01 -4.97
C MET A 75 3.80 10.29 -4.24
N ARG A 76 3.80 11.43 -4.93
CA ARG A 76 3.42 12.71 -4.31
C ARG A 76 2.71 13.62 -5.30
N ALA A 77 1.63 14.25 -4.84
CA ALA A 77 0.92 15.33 -5.53
C ALA A 77 0.90 16.58 -4.64
N LYS A 78 1.01 17.76 -5.25
CA LYS A 78 0.90 19.03 -4.52
C LYS A 78 -0.58 19.39 -4.32
N TRP A 79 -0.89 20.21 -3.32
CA TRP A 79 -2.28 20.61 -3.06
C TRP A 79 -2.90 21.46 -4.17
N GLU A 80 -2.10 22.17 -4.95
CA GLU A 80 -2.57 22.95 -6.10
C GLU A 80 -2.98 22.06 -7.29
N ALA A 81 -2.50 20.81 -7.32
CA ALA A 81 -2.78 19.82 -8.35
C ALA A 81 -2.84 18.40 -7.72
N PRO A 82 -3.84 18.12 -6.86
CA PRO A 82 -3.84 16.94 -6.00
C PRO A 82 -4.08 15.63 -6.75
N THR A 83 -4.45 15.70 -8.02
CA THR A 83 -4.62 14.54 -8.92
C THR A 83 -3.38 14.24 -9.77
N GLU A 84 -2.33 15.05 -9.70
CA GLU A 84 -1.13 14.93 -10.53
C GLU A 84 0.02 14.34 -9.69
N PHE A 85 0.17 13.02 -9.74
CA PHE A 85 1.16 12.29 -8.93
C PHE A 85 2.50 12.15 -9.65
N GLY A 86 3.52 12.80 -9.08
CA GLY A 86 4.92 12.63 -9.45
C GLY A 86 5.66 11.70 -8.48
N ASN A 87 6.99 11.68 -8.61
CA ASN A 87 7.86 11.01 -7.65
C ASN A 87 7.97 11.83 -6.36
N GLY A 88 8.02 11.13 -5.23
CA GLY A 88 8.39 11.69 -3.93
C GLY A 88 9.90 11.85 -3.79
N VAL A 89 10.33 12.08 -2.55
CA VAL A 89 11.75 12.19 -2.19
C VAL A 89 12.29 10.79 -1.94
N LYS A 90 13.37 10.40 -2.62
CA LYS A 90 13.86 9.02 -2.66
C LYS A 90 14.29 8.49 -1.28
N GLU A 91 14.81 9.39 -0.44
CA GLU A 91 15.31 9.10 0.90
C GLU A 91 14.18 8.96 1.94
N VAL A 92 12.98 9.45 1.63
CA VAL A 92 11.85 9.42 2.56
C VAL A 92 11.15 8.07 2.46
N VAL A 93 11.14 7.35 3.58
CA VAL A 93 10.46 6.06 3.70
C VAL A 93 8.96 6.26 3.97
N GLY A 94 8.62 7.25 4.79
CA GLY A 94 7.24 7.65 5.06
C GLY A 94 7.09 8.36 6.41
N CYS A 95 5.88 8.85 6.67
CA CYS A 95 5.46 9.40 7.94
C CYS A 95 5.23 8.29 8.97
N ILE A 96 5.37 8.59 10.26
CA ILE A 96 5.14 7.62 11.36
C ILE A 96 3.75 6.96 11.27
N TRP A 97 2.72 7.71 10.90
CA TRP A 97 1.37 7.20 10.72
C TRP A 97 1.25 6.21 9.54
N GLU A 98 2.03 6.43 8.48
CA GLU A 98 2.12 5.49 7.36
C GLU A 98 2.87 4.22 7.79
N MET A 99 3.87 4.35 8.66
CA MET A 99 4.65 3.22 9.18
C MET A 99 3.84 2.33 10.12
N ASP A 100 2.83 2.85 10.81
CA ASP A 100 1.89 2.03 11.59
C ASP A 100 1.07 1.12 10.68
N VAL A 101 0.58 1.63 9.55
CA VAL A 101 -0.13 0.82 8.55
C VAL A 101 0.78 -0.24 7.94
N VAL A 102 2.03 0.13 7.62
CA VAL A 102 3.03 -0.84 7.12
C VAL A 102 3.30 -1.93 8.16
N SER A 103 3.47 -1.57 9.43
CA SER A 103 3.71 -2.51 10.52
C SER A 103 2.52 -3.46 10.72
N PHE A 104 1.30 -2.94 10.63
CA PHE A 104 0.09 -3.75 10.64
C PHE A 104 0.05 -4.75 9.48
N GLU A 105 0.32 -4.31 8.25
CA GLU A 105 0.32 -5.18 7.07
C GLU A 105 1.37 -6.27 7.15
N ILE A 106 2.57 -5.96 7.66
CA ILE A 106 3.63 -6.93 7.92
C ILE A 106 3.15 -7.98 8.94
N ASN A 107 2.54 -7.55 10.04
CA ASN A 107 2.05 -8.47 11.05
C ASN A 107 0.90 -9.33 10.54
N ALA A 108 -0.07 -8.74 9.82
CA ALA A 108 -1.16 -9.46 9.18
C ALA A 108 -0.64 -10.52 8.20
N TRP A 109 0.32 -10.17 7.34
CA TRP A 109 0.92 -11.11 6.39
C TRP A 109 1.64 -12.26 7.10
N LYS A 110 2.45 -11.94 8.12
CA LYS A 110 3.19 -12.95 8.90
C LYS A 110 2.28 -13.95 9.60
N THR A 111 1.18 -13.49 10.20
CA THR A 111 0.29 -14.36 10.99
C THR A 111 -0.67 -15.17 10.12
N THR A 112 -0.82 -14.82 8.84
CA THR A 112 -1.72 -15.46 7.89
C THR A 112 -0.97 -16.23 6.81
N LEU A 113 -0.44 -15.55 5.78
CA LEU A 113 0.18 -16.18 4.61
C LEU A 113 1.45 -16.96 4.94
N LEU A 114 2.24 -16.49 5.91
CA LEU A 114 3.44 -17.19 6.36
C LEU A 114 3.19 -18.19 7.49
N ASN A 115 1.95 -18.38 7.91
CA ASN A 115 1.56 -19.42 8.85
C ASN A 115 1.20 -20.70 8.09
N ASP A 116 1.41 -21.88 8.68
CA ASP A 116 1.19 -23.19 8.06
C ASP A 116 -0.22 -23.77 8.30
N VAL A 117 -1.15 -22.95 8.81
CA VAL A 117 -2.53 -23.36 9.07
C VAL A 117 -3.45 -22.98 7.91
N GLY A 118 -4.12 -24.00 7.33
CA GLY A 118 -5.08 -23.82 6.23
C GLY A 118 -4.44 -23.80 4.84
N THR A 119 -5.28 -23.81 3.82
CA THR A 119 -4.87 -23.70 2.42
C THR A 119 -4.35 -22.29 2.09
N PRO A 120 -3.54 -22.09 1.03
CA PRO A 120 -3.15 -20.75 0.59
C PRO A 120 -4.32 -19.80 0.35
N ALA A 121 -5.44 -20.31 -0.18
CA ALA A 121 -6.63 -19.52 -0.46
C ALA A 121 -7.33 -19.05 0.84
N GLU A 122 -7.45 -19.93 1.83
CA GLU A 122 -8.01 -19.58 3.15
C GLU A 122 -7.13 -18.56 3.87
N ARG A 123 -5.80 -18.75 3.86
CA ARG A 123 -4.84 -17.79 4.45
C ARG A 123 -4.94 -16.42 3.78
N LEU A 124 -5.06 -16.39 2.45
CA LEU A 124 -5.29 -15.15 1.71
C LEU A 124 -6.61 -14.49 2.11
N ALA A 125 -7.70 -15.24 2.18
CA ALA A 125 -9.00 -14.69 2.58
C ALA A 125 -8.91 -14.03 3.96
N THR A 126 -8.32 -14.72 4.94
CA THR A 126 -8.09 -14.17 6.28
C THR A 126 -7.24 -12.90 6.25
N TYR A 127 -6.16 -12.86 5.47
CA TYR A 127 -5.34 -11.64 5.30
C TYR A 127 -6.13 -10.45 4.73
N LEU A 128 -6.95 -10.70 3.71
CA LEU A 128 -7.75 -9.67 3.06
C LEU A 128 -8.87 -9.14 3.96
N GLU A 129 -9.30 -9.91 4.96
CA GLU A 129 -10.29 -9.49 5.97
C GLU A 129 -9.69 -8.62 7.07
N GLN A 130 -8.38 -8.73 7.35
CA GLN A 130 -7.71 -7.89 8.34
C GLN A 130 -7.89 -6.39 8.03
N ARG A 131 -8.23 -5.60 9.06
CA ARG A 131 -8.44 -4.15 8.97
C ARG A 131 -7.49 -3.41 9.92
N PHE A 132 -6.89 -2.34 9.40
CA PHE A 132 -6.21 -1.35 10.24
C PHE A 132 -7.28 -0.57 11.01
N GLY A 133 -7.05 -0.38 12.32
CA GLY A 133 -8.00 0.23 13.25
C GLY A 133 -7.97 1.75 13.27
#